data_AF-A0AAD7D788-F1
#
_entry.id   AF-A0AAD7D788-F1
#
_cell.length_a   1.000
_cell.length_b   1.000
_cell.length_c   1.000
_cell.angle_alpha   90.00
_cell.angle_beta   90.00
_cell.angle_gamma   90.00
#
_symmetry.space_group_name_H-M   'P 1'
#
loop_
_entity.id
_entity.type
_entity.pdbx_description
1 polymer ?
#
loop_
_entity_poly.entity_id
_entity_poly.type
_entity_poly.pdbx_seq_one_letter_code
_entity_poly.pdbx_strand_id
1 'polypeptide(L)'
;MHSGPRYLLVVLAVVISGHYILSLTHEAYGRATSLSRLVSRPSTAVPQEYYSDRVELASRPRANATFVILARNSDLDSTVRSVREVEDRVNTPHHYPYTLLNDEPFTDELKRRVSAVASGPVAYGIVPREHWVKPDWIDEERATKGCEQLVADNVIYGAAETVR
;
A
#
# COMPACT_ATOMS: atom_id res chain seq x y z
N MET A 1 -45.65 7.58 54.23
CA MET A 1 -44.42 7.33 53.45
C MET A 1 -44.67 7.52 51.94
N HIS A 2 -45.07 8.71 51.47
CA HIS A 2 -45.37 8.97 50.04
C HIS A 2 -44.86 10.36 49.60
N SER A 3 -43.53 10.48 49.59
CA SER A 3 -42.82 11.69 49.18
C SER A 3 -41.97 11.49 47.91
N GLY A 4 -41.60 10.25 47.57
CA GLY A 4 -40.62 9.93 46.51
C GLY A 4 -40.84 10.59 45.12
N PRO A 5 -42.04 10.53 44.51
CA PRO A 5 -42.19 10.96 43.11
C PRO A 5 -42.20 12.49 42.94
N ARG A 6 -42.58 13.26 43.97
CA ARG A 6 -42.65 14.73 43.88
C ARG A 6 -41.25 15.36 43.90
N TYR A 7 -40.34 14.83 44.70
CA TYR A 7 -38.94 15.29 44.73
C TYR A 7 -38.19 14.90 43.46
N LEU A 8 -38.50 13.74 42.85
CA LEU A 8 -37.92 13.34 41.56
C LEU A 8 -38.25 14.32 40.43
N LEU A 9 -39.51 14.77 40.36
CA LEU A 9 -39.92 15.77 39.35
C LEU A 9 -39.25 17.12 39.57
N VAL A 10 -39.10 17.54 40.84
CA VAL A 10 -38.40 18.79 41.17
C VAL A 10 -36.91 18.70 40.82
N VAL A 11 -36.24 17.59 41.15
CA VAL A 11 -34.83 17.39 40.80
C VAL A 11 -34.63 17.38 39.29
N LEU A 12 -35.50 16.69 38.54
CA LEU A 12 -35.45 16.69 37.08
C LEU A 12 -35.65 18.10 36.51
N ALA A 13 -36.62 18.85 37.03
CA ALA A 13 -36.89 20.22 36.60
C ALA A 13 -35.70 21.15 36.86
N VAL A 14 -35.04 21.02 38.02
CA VAL A 14 -33.84 21.81 38.36
C VAL A 14 -32.67 21.46 37.45
N VAL A 15 -32.45 20.17 37.15
CA VAL A 15 -31.38 19.74 36.24
C VAL A 15 -31.62 20.23 34.82
N ILE A 16 -32.84 20.10 34.30
CA ILE A 16 -33.20 20.58 32.95
C ILE A 16 -33.07 22.10 32.87
N SER A 17 -33.51 22.82 33.90
CA SER A 17 -33.40 24.28 33.95
C SER A 17 -31.95 24.73 34.01
N GLY A 18 -31.11 24.09 34.83
CA GLY A 18 -29.68 24.34 34.90
C GLY A 18 -28.98 24.08 33.57
N HIS A 19 -29.34 22.99 32.89
CA HIS A 19 -28.82 22.66 31.55
C HIS A 19 -29.21 23.73 30.51
N TYR A 20 -30.47 24.19 30.51
CA TYR A 20 -30.93 25.25 29.61
C TYR A 20 -30.22 26.59 29.86
N ILE A 21 -30.06 26.97 31.13
CA ILE A 21 -29.37 28.21 31.51
C ILE A 21 -27.89 28.14 31.09
N LEU A 22 -27.18 27.04 31.36
CA LEU A 22 -25.80 26.89 30.91
C LEU A 22 -25.69 26.87 29.38
N SER A 23 -26.62 26.21 28.68
CA SER A 23 -26.64 26.15 27.22
C SER A 23 -26.84 27.54 26.58
N LEU A 24 -27.70 28.38 27.17
CA LEU A 24 -27.99 29.73 26.67
C LEU A 24 -26.94 30.78 27.08
N THR A 25 -26.28 30.60 28.23
CA THR A 25 -25.32 31.58 28.76
C THR A 25 -23.87 31.29 28.36
N HIS A 26 -23.53 30.03 28.11
CA HIS A 26 -22.17 29.62 27.77
C HIS A 26 -22.15 28.94 26.40
N GLU A 27 -21.65 29.67 25.39
CA GLU A 27 -21.48 29.13 24.03
C GLU A 27 -20.63 27.86 24.01
N ALA A 28 -19.63 27.75 24.88
CA ALA A 28 -18.80 26.54 24.97
C ALA A 28 -19.60 25.31 25.43
N TYR A 29 -20.49 25.49 26.41
CA TYR A 29 -21.32 24.41 26.95
C TYR A 29 -22.41 24.01 25.95
N GLY A 30 -23.13 24.98 25.37
CA GLY A 30 -24.13 24.73 24.32
C GLY A 30 -23.55 24.06 23.08
N ARG A 31 -22.30 24.38 22.70
CA ARG A 31 -21.59 23.66 21.63
C ARG A 31 -21.18 22.24 22.01
N ALA A 32 -20.87 21.97 23.28
CA ALA A 32 -20.46 20.64 23.74
C ALA A 32 -21.64 19.65 23.82
N THR A 33 -22.84 20.14 24.10
CA THR A 33 -24.06 19.33 24.27
C THR A 33 -24.99 19.35 23.05
N SER A 34 -24.61 20.03 21.97
CA SER A 34 -25.40 20.13 20.74
C SER A 34 -25.52 18.80 19.99
N LEU A 35 -26.76 18.43 19.67
CA LEU A 35 -27.10 17.28 18.82
C LEU A 35 -26.50 17.39 17.41
N SER A 36 -26.25 18.61 16.92
CA SER A 36 -25.66 18.84 15.59
C SER A 36 -24.25 18.22 15.47
N ARG A 37 -23.49 18.13 16.58
CA ARG A 37 -22.17 17.49 16.59
C ARG A 37 -22.22 15.97 16.67
N LEU A 38 -23.28 15.41 17.27
CA LEU A 38 -23.48 13.96 17.31
C LEU A 38 -23.84 13.39 15.93
N VAL A 39 -24.52 14.18 15.10
CA VAL A 39 -24.89 13.80 13.73
C VAL A 39 -23.74 14.04 12.74
N SER A 40 -22.89 15.04 12.98
CA SER A 40 -21.69 15.26 12.17
C SER A 40 -20.55 14.32 12.60
N ARG A 41 -20.60 13.05 12.19
CA ARG A 41 -19.36 12.26 12.09
C ARG A 41 -18.45 13.01 11.11
N PRO A 42 -17.18 13.29 11.45
CA PRO A 42 -16.22 13.70 10.44
C PRO A 42 -16.14 12.54 9.44
N SER A 43 -16.76 12.74 8.28
CA SER A 43 -16.59 11.87 7.15
C SER A 43 -15.14 12.01 6.72
N THR A 44 -14.29 11.09 7.16
CA THR A 44 -13.02 10.78 6.49
C THR A 44 -13.26 10.08 5.15
N ALA A 45 -14.50 10.04 4.65
CA ALA A 45 -14.80 9.50 3.34
C ALA A 45 -14.21 10.44 2.28
N VAL A 46 -13.36 9.87 1.45
CA VAL A 46 -12.79 10.53 0.27
C VAL A 46 -13.94 11.03 -0.61
N PRO A 47 -13.86 12.23 -1.20
CA PRO A 47 -14.92 12.74 -2.09
C PRO A 47 -15.28 11.74 -3.19
N GLN A 48 -16.56 11.66 -3.53
CA GLN A 48 -17.06 10.67 -4.49
C GLN A 48 -16.44 10.78 -5.89
N GLU A 49 -15.93 11.96 -6.24
CA GLU A 49 -15.14 12.23 -7.45
C GLU A 49 -13.86 11.37 -7.57
N TYR A 50 -13.28 10.95 -6.45
CA TYR A 50 -12.09 10.08 -6.42
C TYR A 50 -12.42 8.58 -6.58
N TYR A 51 -13.68 8.19 -6.44
CA TYR A 51 -14.09 6.82 -6.68
C TYR A 51 -14.42 6.67 -8.18
N SER A 52 -13.42 6.27 -8.97
CA SER A 52 -13.65 5.91 -10.37
C SER A 52 -14.40 4.57 -10.45
N ASP A 53 -15.49 4.54 -11.20
CA ASP A 53 -16.27 3.32 -11.40
C ASP A 53 -15.48 2.34 -12.29
N ARG A 54 -15.46 1.05 -11.94
CA ARG A 54 -14.62 0.04 -12.63
C ARG A 54 -14.96 -0.08 -14.12
N VAL A 55 -16.19 0.22 -14.48
CA VAL A 55 -16.69 0.24 -15.87
C VAL A 55 -16.05 1.36 -16.69
N GLU A 56 -15.75 2.51 -16.07
CA GLU A 56 -15.10 3.65 -16.72
C GLU A 56 -13.58 3.43 -16.87
N LEU A 57 -12.94 2.75 -15.90
CA LEU A 57 -11.51 2.40 -16.02
C LEU A 57 -11.23 1.45 -17.19
N ALA A 58 -12.12 0.49 -17.42
CA ALA A 58 -11.99 -0.48 -18.52
C ALA A 58 -12.14 0.16 -19.91
N SER A 59 -12.85 1.29 -20.01
CA SER A 59 -13.08 2.00 -21.28
C SER A 59 -11.99 3.04 -21.61
N ARG A 60 -11.10 3.35 -20.66
CA ARG A 60 -9.97 4.26 -20.90
C ARG A 60 -8.90 3.58 -21.77
N PRO A 61 -8.31 4.30 -22.75
CA PRO A 61 -7.23 3.77 -23.55
C PRO A 61 -6.03 3.40 -22.64
N ARG A 62 -5.57 2.16 -22.75
CA ARG A 62 -4.44 1.62 -22.00
C ARG A 62 -3.13 1.91 -22.74
N ALA A 63 -2.09 2.23 -21.99
CA ALA A 63 -0.75 2.39 -22.55
C ALA A 63 -0.14 1.04 -22.92
N ASN A 64 0.80 1.01 -23.86
CA ASN A 64 1.63 -0.17 -24.09
C ASN A 64 2.69 -0.25 -22.97
N ALA A 65 2.35 -0.95 -21.88
CA ALA A 65 3.15 -1.02 -20.67
C ALA A 65 3.05 -2.41 -20.00
N THR A 66 4.04 -2.75 -19.18
CA THR A 66 4.14 -4.00 -18.43
C THR A 66 4.79 -3.74 -17.07
N PHE A 67 4.43 -4.52 -16.06
CA PHE A 67 5.14 -4.57 -14.78
C PHE A 67 6.35 -5.50 -14.91
N VAL A 68 7.56 -4.93 -14.84
CA VAL A 68 8.80 -5.71 -14.92
C VAL A 68 9.30 -6.07 -13.52
N ILE A 69 9.65 -7.34 -13.31
CA ILE A 69 10.21 -7.84 -12.05
C ILE A 69 11.47 -8.65 -12.36
N LEU A 70 12.61 -8.24 -11.80
CA LEU A 70 13.84 -9.03 -11.80
C LEU A 70 13.88 -9.84 -10.51
N ALA A 71 13.78 -11.17 -10.61
CA ALA A 71 13.68 -12.03 -9.43
C ALA A 71 14.29 -13.41 -9.70
N ARG A 72 14.91 -13.99 -8.67
CA ARG A 72 15.45 -15.36 -8.74
C ARG A 72 14.38 -16.37 -8.34
N ASN A 73 14.63 -17.64 -8.66
CA ASN A 73 13.79 -18.75 -8.20
C ASN A 73 13.68 -18.83 -6.67
N SER A 74 14.72 -18.41 -5.93
CA SER A 74 14.71 -18.35 -4.46
C SER A 74 13.79 -17.27 -3.90
N ASP A 75 13.45 -16.25 -4.70
CA ASP A 75 12.66 -15.09 -4.29
C ASP A 75 11.15 -15.31 -4.56
N LEU A 76 10.72 -16.58 -4.60
CA LEU A 76 9.35 -16.98 -4.94
C LEU A 76 8.29 -16.33 -4.05
N ASP A 77 8.44 -16.47 -2.73
CA ASP A 77 7.42 -15.99 -1.78
C ASP A 77 7.35 -14.45 -1.75
N SER A 78 8.49 -13.78 -1.83
CA SER A 78 8.56 -12.32 -1.90
C SER A 78 7.98 -11.79 -3.21
N THR A 79 8.25 -12.45 -4.33
CA THR A 79 7.69 -12.10 -5.64
C THR A 79 6.18 -12.25 -5.66
N VAL A 80 5.65 -13.39 -5.19
CA VAL A 80 4.20 -13.64 -5.12
C VAL A 80 3.50 -12.62 -4.23
N ARG A 81 4.11 -12.28 -3.08
CA ARG A 81 3.58 -11.24 -2.19
C ARG A 81 3.54 -9.88 -2.90
N SER A 82 4.61 -9.50 -3.58
CA SER A 82 4.69 -8.22 -4.30
C SER A 82 3.64 -8.12 -5.40
N VAL A 83 3.44 -9.19 -6.18
CA VAL A 83 2.40 -9.22 -7.23
C VAL A 83 1.01 -9.06 -6.64
N ARG A 84 0.68 -9.78 -5.56
CA ARG A 84 -0.61 -9.62 -4.85
C ARG A 84 -0.84 -8.19 -4.39
N GLU A 85 0.17 -7.59 -3.76
CA GLU A 85 0.08 -6.22 -3.25
C GLU A 85 -0.15 -5.17 -4.36
N VAL A 86 0.39 -5.40 -5.56
CA VAL A 86 0.16 -4.56 -6.75
C VAL A 86 -1.21 -4.82 -7.36
N GLU A 87 -1.63 -6.08 -7.46
CA GLU A 87 -2.96 -6.46 -7.94
C GLU A 87 -4.06 -5.83 -7.09
N ASP A 88 -3.99 -5.99 -5.76
CA ASP A 88 -5.00 -5.51 -4.83
C ASP A 88 -5.17 -3.98 -4.87
N ARG A 89 -4.08 -3.25 -5.11
CA ARG A 89 -4.08 -1.78 -5.06
C ARG A 89 -4.30 -1.11 -6.41
N VAL A 90 -3.76 -1.70 -7.48
CA VAL A 90 -3.61 -1.01 -8.77
C VAL A 90 -4.04 -1.87 -9.93
N ASN A 91 -3.54 -3.10 -10.06
CA ASN A 91 -3.64 -3.82 -11.32
C ASN A 91 -4.97 -4.56 -11.53
N THR A 92 -5.71 -4.88 -10.46
CA THR A 92 -7.02 -5.57 -10.56
C THR A 92 -7.98 -4.93 -11.56
N PRO A 93 -8.18 -3.60 -11.63
CA PRO A 93 -9.06 -2.99 -12.63
C PRO A 93 -8.43 -2.78 -14.01
N HIS A 94 -7.10 -2.87 -14.16
CA HIS A 94 -6.40 -2.52 -15.40
C HIS A 94 -5.87 -3.72 -16.20
N HIS A 95 -5.53 -4.81 -15.51
CA HIS A 95 -5.03 -6.06 -16.07
C HIS A 95 -3.81 -5.87 -16.98
N TYR A 96 -2.84 -5.04 -16.56
CA TYR A 96 -1.56 -4.93 -17.26
C TYR A 96 -0.76 -6.24 -17.16
N PRO A 97 0.03 -6.56 -18.20
CA PRO A 97 0.91 -7.72 -18.19
C PRO A 97 2.04 -7.59 -17.16
N TYR A 98 2.60 -8.75 -16.78
CA TYR A 98 3.84 -8.85 -16.02
C TYR A 98 4.95 -9.45 -16.88
N THR A 99 6.19 -8.99 -16.68
CA THR A 99 7.38 -9.53 -17.32
C THR A 99 8.42 -9.83 -16.25
N LEU A 100 8.64 -11.12 -15.99
CA LEU A 100 9.64 -11.58 -15.04
C LEU A 100 10.94 -11.89 -15.78
N LEU A 101 12.05 -11.40 -15.26
CA LEU A 101 13.39 -11.60 -15.80
C LEU A 101 14.26 -12.29 -14.74
N ASN A 102 15.15 -13.17 -15.20
CA ASN A 102 16.16 -13.84 -14.37
C ASN A 102 17.37 -14.23 -15.23
N ASP A 103 18.52 -14.45 -14.63
CA ASP A 103 19.71 -14.99 -15.30
C ASP A 103 19.63 -16.51 -15.52
N GLU A 104 18.83 -17.20 -14.70
CA GLU A 104 18.52 -18.62 -14.84
C GLU A 104 17.07 -18.88 -15.32
N PRO A 105 16.79 -20.04 -15.95
CA PRO A 105 15.43 -20.45 -16.26
C PRO A 105 14.52 -20.48 -15.01
N PHE A 106 13.33 -19.88 -15.11
CA PHE A 106 12.34 -19.94 -14.05
C PHE A 106 11.79 -21.35 -13.83
N THR A 107 11.65 -21.75 -12.56
CA THR A 107 11.02 -23.01 -12.17
C THR A 107 9.53 -23.00 -12.48
N ASP A 108 8.97 -24.19 -12.74
CA ASP A 108 7.54 -24.32 -13.01
C ASP A 108 6.68 -23.96 -11.78
N GLU A 109 7.22 -24.15 -10.57
CA GLU A 109 6.53 -23.72 -9.35
C GLU A 109 6.35 -22.19 -9.33
N LEU A 110 7.41 -21.44 -9.64
CA LEU A 110 7.34 -19.99 -9.67
C LEU A 110 6.36 -19.53 -10.74
N LYS A 111 6.44 -20.11 -11.95
CA LYS A 111 5.50 -19.79 -13.04
C LYS A 111 4.05 -20.00 -12.62
N ARG A 112 3.74 -21.16 -12.02
CA ARG A 112 2.40 -21.48 -11.54
C ARG A 112 1.93 -20.52 -10.45
N ARG A 113 2.74 -20.26 -9.42
CA ARG A 113 2.33 -19.44 -8.27
C ARG A 113 2.15 -17.97 -8.64
N VAL A 114 3.02 -17.42 -9.49
CA VAL A 114 2.89 -16.04 -9.98
C VAL A 114 1.68 -15.90 -10.90
N SER A 115 1.50 -16.83 -11.85
CA SER A 115 0.34 -16.81 -12.76
C SER A 115 -0.99 -16.99 -12.03
N ALA A 116 -1.00 -17.65 -10.86
CA ALA A 116 -2.21 -17.82 -10.06
C ALA A 116 -2.66 -16.55 -9.34
N VAL A 117 -1.77 -15.58 -9.14
CA VAL A 117 -2.08 -14.32 -8.45
C VAL A 117 -2.18 -13.12 -9.39
N ALA A 118 -1.53 -13.17 -10.54
CA ALA A 118 -1.61 -12.13 -11.55
C ALA A 118 -2.96 -12.20 -12.29
N SER A 119 -3.60 -11.04 -12.47
CA SER A 119 -4.84 -10.93 -13.23
C SER A 119 -4.58 -10.78 -14.74
N GLY A 120 -3.42 -10.25 -15.12
CA GLY A 120 -2.95 -10.09 -16.50
C GLY A 120 -2.01 -11.22 -16.96
N PRO A 121 -1.66 -11.26 -18.26
CA PRO A 121 -0.75 -12.27 -18.79
C PRO A 121 0.68 -12.07 -18.25
N VAL A 122 1.37 -13.18 -17.97
CA VAL A 122 2.73 -13.17 -17.41
C VAL A 122 3.71 -13.76 -18.41
N ALA A 123 4.74 -12.99 -18.75
CA ALA A 123 5.86 -13.40 -19.57
C ALA A 123 7.10 -13.69 -18.71
N TYR A 124 7.86 -14.71 -19.09
CA TYR A 124 9.08 -15.13 -18.40
C TYR A 124 10.25 -15.06 -19.37
N GLY A 125 11.23 -14.20 -19.09
CA GLY A 125 12.43 -13.99 -19.90
C GLY A 125 13.69 -14.43 -19.16
N ILE A 126 14.65 -14.98 -19.90
CA ILE A 126 16.00 -15.26 -19.42
C ILE A 126 16.90 -14.16 -19.98
N VAL A 127 17.65 -13.49 -19.10
CA VAL A 127 18.61 -12.47 -19.49
C VAL A 127 19.84 -13.18 -20.08
N PRO A 128 20.24 -12.87 -21.33
CA PRO A 128 21.46 -13.43 -21.90
C PRO A 128 22.67 -13.12 -21.02
N ARG A 129 23.56 -14.09 -20.88
CA ARG A 129 24.70 -14.00 -19.96
C ARG A 129 25.56 -12.77 -20.25
N GLU A 130 25.76 -12.45 -21.51
CA GLU A 130 26.51 -11.28 -22.00
C GLU A 130 25.97 -9.93 -21.50
N HIS A 131 24.68 -9.84 -21.17
CA HIS A 131 24.07 -8.64 -20.60
C HIS A 131 24.09 -8.63 -19.06
N TRP A 132 24.43 -9.76 -18.44
CA TRP A 132 24.40 -9.96 -17.00
C TRP A 132 25.78 -9.96 -16.36
N VAL A 133 26.79 -10.49 -17.06
CA VAL A 133 28.16 -10.53 -16.58
C VAL A 133 28.88 -9.21 -16.83
N LYS A 134 29.89 -8.94 -16.00
CA LYS A 134 30.77 -7.80 -16.22
C LYS A 134 31.42 -7.92 -17.62
N PRO A 135 31.45 -6.83 -18.38
CA PRO A 135 32.05 -6.84 -19.70
C PRO A 135 33.58 -6.85 -19.64
N ASP A 136 34.22 -7.40 -20.68
CA ASP A 136 35.67 -7.67 -20.72
C ASP A 136 36.57 -6.42 -20.62
N TRP A 137 36.03 -5.22 -20.87
CA TRP A 137 36.79 -3.97 -20.76
C TRP A 137 36.94 -3.48 -19.31
N ILE A 138 36.35 -4.16 -18.34
CA ILE A 138 36.48 -3.85 -16.91
C ILE A 138 37.76 -4.49 -16.36
N ASP A 139 38.62 -3.65 -15.79
CA ASP A 139 39.78 -4.09 -15.01
C ASP A 139 39.32 -4.70 -13.68
N GLU A 140 39.43 -6.02 -13.58
CA GLU A 140 39.01 -6.79 -12.40
C GLU A 140 39.82 -6.45 -11.14
N GLU A 141 41.11 -6.15 -11.26
CA GLU A 141 41.96 -5.82 -10.12
C GLU A 141 41.56 -4.47 -9.53
N ARG A 142 41.33 -3.48 -10.40
CA ARG A 142 40.83 -2.16 -10.01
C ARG A 142 39.42 -2.26 -9.42
N ALA A 143 38.55 -3.07 -10.01
CA ALA A 143 37.21 -3.29 -9.47
C ALA A 143 37.28 -3.89 -8.07
N THR A 144 38.08 -4.94 -7.87
CA THR A 144 38.26 -5.62 -6.56
C THR A 144 38.76 -4.65 -5.50
N LYS A 145 39.80 -3.86 -5.78
CA LYS A 145 40.30 -2.83 -4.85
C LYS A 145 39.23 -1.81 -4.46
N GLY A 146 38.40 -1.40 -5.42
CA GLY A 146 37.24 -0.53 -5.15
C GLY A 146 36.22 -1.19 -4.21
N CYS A 147 36.00 -2.50 -4.35
CA CYS A 147 35.10 -3.26 -3.48
C CYS A 147 35.62 -3.33 -2.04
N GLU A 148 36.92 -3.62 -1.89
CA GLU A 148 37.58 -3.66 -0.58
C GLU A 148 37.49 -2.31 0.15
N GLN A 149 37.65 -1.20 -0.59
CA GLN A 149 37.47 0.14 -0.05
C GLN A 149 36.02 0.36 0.44
N LEU A 150 35.01 -0.01 -0.36
CA LEU A 150 33.60 0.11 0.04
C LEU A 150 33.25 -0.74 1.26
N VAL A 151 33.87 -1.91 1.40
CA VAL A 151 33.74 -2.75 2.60
C VAL A 151 34.39 -2.06 3.81
N ALA A 152 35.59 -1.50 3.65
CA ALA A 152 36.27 -0.76 4.70
C ALA A 152 35.46 0.46 5.16
N ASP A 153 34.75 1.11 4.24
CA ASP A 153 33.88 2.25 4.48
C ASP A 153 32.49 1.84 5.05
N ASN A 154 32.28 0.56 5.38
CA ASN A 154 31.02 -0.01 5.90
C ASN A 154 29.80 0.23 4.99
N VAL A 155 30.00 0.25 3.67
CA VAL A 155 28.91 0.37 2.70
C VAL A 155 28.20 -0.98 2.53
N ILE A 156 26.88 -0.98 2.74
CA ILE A 156 26.04 -2.17 2.56
C ILE A 156 26.15 -2.64 1.10
N TYR A 157 26.37 -3.94 0.89
CA TYR A 157 26.65 -4.58 -0.42
C TYR A 157 27.99 -4.21 -1.07
N GLY A 158 28.91 -3.53 -0.36
CA GLY A 158 30.21 -3.13 -0.87
C GLY A 158 31.08 -4.25 -1.43
N ALA A 159 30.86 -5.51 -1.02
CA ALA A 159 31.51 -6.73 -1.54
C ALA A 159 30.69 -7.53 -2.57
N ALA A 160 29.38 -7.33 -2.66
CA ALA A 160 28.49 -8.25 -3.36
C ALA A 160 28.63 -8.15 -4.89
N GLU A 161 29.21 -9.18 -5.52
CA GLU A 161 29.40 -9.21 -6.98
C GLU A 161 28.09 -9.30 -7.77
N THR A 162 27.07 -9.95 -7.21
CA THR A 162 25.73 -10.10 -7.82
C THR A 162 24.89 -8.83 -7.76
N VAL A 163 25.30 -7.80 -7.02
CA VAL A 163 24.55 -6.55 -6.82
C VAL A 163 25.16 -5.39 -7.64
N ARG A 164 26.12 -5.68 -8.52
CA ARG A 164 26.88 -4.68 -9.30
C ARG A 164 26.44 -4.55 -10.74
#